data_AF-A0AA41VPA2-F1
#
_entry.id   AF-A0AA41VPA2-F1
#
_cell.length_a   1.000
_cell.length_b   1.000
_cell.length_c   1.000
_cell.angle_alpha   90.00
_cell.angle_beta   90.00
_cell.angle_gamma   90.00
#
_symmetry.space_group_name_H-M   'P 1'
#
loop_
_entity.id
_entity.type
_entity.pdbx_description
1 polymer ?
#
loop_
_entity_poly.entity_id
_entity_poly.type
_entity_poly.pdbx_seq_one_letter_code
_entity_poly.pdbx_strand_id
1 'polypeptide(L)'
;MDITTMDRGQITLLGSAFCAMASMHFTVQLVSQHLFYWKNPKEQKAIIIIILMAPIYAVDSFVGLLDFQGSKAFFMFLDSIKECYEALVIAKFLALMYSYLNISISNNIVPDEIKGRVIHHSFPMTLFQ
;
A
#
# COMPACT_ATOMS: atom_id res chain seq x y z
N MET A 1 33.57 -5.65 7.27
CA MET A 1 33.30 -4.20 7.36
C MET A 1 33.35 -3.84 8.83
N ASP A 2 34.23 -2.94 9.22
CA ASP A 2 34.37 -2.50 10.61
C ASP A 2 33.39 -1.36 10.88
N ILE A 3 32.23 -1.71 11.46
CA ILE A 3 31.06 -0.83 11.61
C ILE A 3 31.33 0.38 12.52
N THR A 4 32.38 0.28 13.35
CA THR A 4 32.79 1.27 14.35
C THR A 4 33.54 2.47 13.77
N THR A 5 33.99 2.39 12.51
CA THR A 5 34.77 3.44 11.82
C THR A 5 33.99 4.20 10.74
N MET A 6 32.73 3.81 10.48
CA MET A 6 31.92 4.40 9.42
C MET A 6 31.30 5.74 9.84
N ASP A 7 31.24 6.67 8.89
CA ASP A 7 30.49 7.92 9.06
C ASP A 7 28.99 7.65 9.22
N ARG A 8 28.31 8.54 9.97
CA ARG A 8 26.87 8.42 10.28
C ARG A 8 26.02 8.34 9.02
N GLY A 9 26.37 9.10 7.98
CA GLY A 9 25.65 9.07 6.71
C GLY A 9 25.75 7.72 6.01
N GLN A 10 26.92 7.08 6.06
CA GLN A 10 27.12 5.75 5.46
C GLN A 10 26.35 4.65 6.21
N ILE A 11 26.26 4.74 7.54
CA ILE A 11 25.47 3.80 8.34
C ILE A 11 23.99 3.91 8.00
N THR A 12 23.45 5.14 7.90
CA THR A 12 22.06 5.37 7.50
C THR A 12 21.78 4.88 6.07
N LEU A 13 22.70 5.11 5.14
CA LEU A 13 22.57 4.63 3.77
C LEU A 13 22.57 3.10 3.69
N LEU A 14 23.49 2.44 4.41
CA LEU A 14 23.57 0.98 4.44
C LEU A 14 22.30 0.36 5.07
N GLY A 15 21.84 0.93 6.19
CA GLY A 15 20.64 0.45 6.87
C GLY A 15 19.37 0.62 6.03
N SER A 16 19.19 1.79 5.42
CA SER A 16 18.03 2.05 4.54
C SER A 16 18.05 1.18 3.28
N ALA A 17 19.23 0.98 2.66
CA ALA A 17 19.38 0.07 1.52
C ALA A 17 19.00 -1.36 1.88
N PHE A 18 19.43 -1.86 3.04
CA PHE A 18 19.06 -3.19 3.52
C PHE A 18 17.55 -3.32 3.73
N CYS A 19 16.92 -2.33 4.38
CA CYS A 19 15.47 -2.32 4.57
C CYS A 19 14.70 -2.27 3.24
N ALA A 20 15.16 -1.48 2.27
CA ALA A 20 14.55 -1.40 0.94
C ALA A 20 14.64 -2.73 0.19
N MET A 21 15.80 -3.40 0.22
CA MET A 21 15.99 -4.73 -0.36
C MET A 21 15.09 -5.78 0.31
N ALA A 22 14.99 -5.76 1.64
CA ALA A 22 14.12 -6.67 2.37
C ALA A 22 12.65 -6.46 1.99
N SER A 23 12.19 -5.20 1.90
CA SER A 23 10.83 -4.86 1.45
C SER A 23 10.55 -5.42 0.06
N MET A 24 11.45 -5.18 -0.92
CA MET A 24 11.32 -5.75 -2.25
C MET A 24 11.27 -7.28 -2.24
N HIS A 25 12.12 -7.93 -1.45
CA HIS A 25 12.17 -9.39 -1.36
C HIS A 25 10.84 -9.98 -0.87
N PHE A 26 10.31 -9.48 0.25
CA PHE A 26 9.04 -9.97 0.79
C PHE A 26 7.87 -9.68 -0.15
N THR A 27 7.85 -8.53 -0.81
CA THR A 27 6.82 -8.23 -1.82
C THR A 27 6.88 -9.22 -2.99
N VAL A 28 8.06 -9.51 -3.53
CA VAL A 28 8.20 -10.48 -4.62
C VAL A 28 7.73 -11.87 -4.20
N GLN A 29 8.07 -12.31 -2.98
CA GLN A 29 7.60 -13.58 -2.44
C GLN A 29 6.06 -13.61 -2.35
N LEU A 30 5.45 -12.55 -1.81
CA LEU A 30 4.00 -12.47 -1.64
C LEU A 30 3.27 -12.42 -2.99
N VAL A 31 3.74 -11.61 -3.93
CA VAL A 31 3.20 -11.55 -5.30
C VAL A 31 3.33 -12.91 -5.99
N SER A 32 4.46 -13.59 -5.85
CA SER A 32 4.67 -14.92 -6.41
C SER A 32 3.66 -15.92 -5.86
N GLN A 33 3.40 -15.91 -4.55
CA GLN A 33 2.37 -16.76 -3.96
C GLN A 33 0.98 -16.49 -4.55
N HIS A 34 0.60 -15.22 -4.74
CA HIS A 34 -0.66 -14.89 -5.38
C HIS A 34 -0.71 -15.36 -6.84
N LEU A 35 0.40 -15.27 -7.59
CA LEU A 35 0.50 -15.75 -8.97
C LEU A 35 0.42 -17.27 -9.07
N PHE A 36 1.04 -18.02 -8.16
CA PHE A 36 0.98 -19.49 -8.14
C PHE A 36 -0.41 -20.01 -7.77
N TYR A 37 -1.08 -19.37 -6.80
CA TYR A 37 -2.40 -19.79 -6.33
C TYR A 37 -3.52 -18.93 -6.93
N TRP A 38 -3.60 -18.86 -8.27
CA TRP A 38 -4.54 -18.00 -8.99
C TRP A 38 -5.97 -18.56 -9.05
N LYS A 39 -6.74 -18.47 -7.95
CA LYS A 39 -8.12 -18.96 -7.85
C LYS A 39 -9.18 -17.92 -8.24
N ASN A 40 -9.03 -16.69 -7.73
CA ASN A 40 -10.01 -15.61 -7.88
C ASN A 40 -9.39 -14.43 -8.64
N PRO A 41 -9.46 -14.42 -9.99
CA PRO A 41 -8.71 -13.46 -10.82
C PRO A 41 -9.10 -11.99 -10.58
N LYS A 42 -10.36 -11.72 -10.23
CA LYS A 42 -10.85 -10.35 -10.00
C LYS A 42 -10.26 -9.76 -8.72
N GLU A 43 -10.33 -10.52 -7.63
CA GLU A 43 -9.84 -10.11 -6.30
C GLU A 43 -8.31 -10.08 -6.27
N GLN A 44 -7.65 -11.10 -6.82
CA GLN A 44 -6.18 -11.19 -6.80
C GLN A 44 -5.50 -10.08 -7.60
N LYS A 45 -6.12 -9.62 -8.70
CA LYS A 45 -5.64 -8.42 -9.41
C LYS A 45 -5.66 -7.18 -8.51
N ALA A 46 -6.72 -6.98 -7.73
CA ALA A 46 -6.80 -5.87 -6.79
C ALA A 46 -5.76 -6.02 -5.66
N ILE A 47 -5.61 -7.23 -5.12
CA ILE A 47 -4.64 -7.54 -4.05
C ILE A 47 -3.20 -7.29 -4.50
N ILE A 48 -2.81 -7.71 -5.71
CA ILE A 48 -1.45 -7.47 -6.24
C ILE A 48 -1.16 -5.98 -6.36
N ILE A 49 -2.14 -5.20 -6.83
CA ILE A 49 -2.01 -3.74 -6.88
C ILE A 49 -1.80 -3.17 -5.47
N ILE A 50 -2.48 -3.67 -4.45
CA ILE A 50 -2.29 -3.18 -3.07
C ILE A 50 -0.90 -3.56 -2.53
N ILE A 51 -0.45 -4.80 -2.76
CA ILE A 51 0.86 -5.28 -2.28
C ILE A 51 2.03 -4.47 -2.85
N LEU A 52 1.92 -4.05 -4.11
CA LEU A 52 2.94 -3.25 -4.80
C LEU A 52 3.12 -1.83 -4.20
N MET A 53 2.26 -1.40 -3.27
CA MET A 53 2.45 -0.16 -2.50
C MET A 53 3.72 -0.19 -1.64
N ALA A 54 3.97 -1.27 -0.90
CA ALA A 54 5.12 -1.37 0.00
C ALA A 54 6.50 -1.13 -0.69
N PRO A 55 6.82 -1.75 -1.84
CA PRO A 55 8.09 -1.51 -2.51
C PRO A 55 8.16 -0.12 -3.15
N ILE A 56 7.04 0.46 -3.62
CA ILE A 56 7.01 1.84 -4.13
C ILE A 56 7.42 2.83 -3.04
N TYR A 57 6.87 2.69 -1.83
CA TYR A 57 7.22 3.56 -0.70
C TYR A 57 8.67 3.36 -0.24
N ALA A 58 9.15 2.11 -0.28
CA ALA A 58 10.55 1.82 0.04
C ALA A 58 11.52 2.47 -0.96
N VAL A 59 11.21 2.43 -2.25
CA VAL A 59 11.99 3.09 -3.30
C VAL A 59 11.92 4.60 -3.16
N ASP A 60 10.74 5.17 -3.00
CA ASP A 60 10.53 6.62 -2.82
C ASP A 60 11.32 7.16 -1.62
N SER A 61 11.25 6.46 -0.48
CA SER A 61 11.99 6.81 0.74
C SER A 61 13.50 6.70 0.54
N PHE A 62 13.97 5.67 -0.18
CA PHE A 62 15.40 5.48 -0.46
C PHE A 62 15.92 6.54 -1.44
N VAL A 63 15.16 6.85 -2.49
CA VAL A 63 15.49 7.92 -3.44
C VAL A 63 15.47 9.28 -2.75
N GLY A 64 14.51 9.55 -1.87
CA GLY A 64 14.49 10.79 -1.08
C GLY A 64 15.73 10.96 -0.20
N LEU A 65 16.25 9.86 0.36
CA LEU A 65 17.51 9.87 1.11
C LEU A 65 18.72 10.18 0.21
N LEU A 66 18.74 9.67 -1.03
CA LEU A 66 19.77 9.98 -2.02
C LEU A 66 19.63 11.42 -2.55
N ASP A 67 18.41 11.93 -2.69
CA ASP A 67 18.12 13.22 -3.32
C ASP A 67 18.42 14.43 -2.42
N PHE A 68 18.53 14.22 -1.11
CA PHE A 68 19.22 15.16 -0.20
C PHE A 68 20.64 15.54 -0.72
N GLN A 69 21.19 14.77 -1.68
CA GLN A 69 22.47 15.01 -2.33
C GLN A 69 22.41 15.64 -3.75
N GLY A 70 21.25 16.01 -4.34
CA GLY A 70 21.30 16.93 -5.50
C GLY A 70 20.16 17.11 -6.53
N SER A 71 19.04 16.36 -6.57
CA SER A 71 18.10 16.39 -7.73
C SER A 71 16.59 16.52 -7.39
N LYS A 72 16.24 17.60 -6.70
CA LYS A 72 14.88 17.95 -6.22
C LYS A 72 13.73 17.74 -7.23
N ALA A 73 13.97 17.97 -8.53
CA ALA A 73 12.93 17.87 -9.55
C ALA A 73 12.49 16.41 -9.82
N PHE A 74 13.43 15.46 -9.74
CA PHE A 74 13.14 14.05 -9.95
C PHE A 74 12.34 13.47 -8.78
N PHE A 75 12.72 13.82 -7.55
CA PHE A 75 12.00 13.43 -6.35
C PHE A 75 10.55 13.93 -6.35
N MET A 76 10.32 15.20 -6.69
CA MET A 76 8.96 15.77 -6.77
C MET A 76 8.06 15.03 -7.77
N PHE A 77 8.63 14.57 -8.89
CA PHE A 77 7.89 13.77 -9.87
C PHE A 77 7.55 12.37 -9.34
N LEU A 78 8.50 11.69 -8.69
CA LEU A 78 8.26 10.39 -8.06
C LEU A 78 7.19 10.47 -6.96
N ASP A 79 7.26 11.51 -6.12
CA ASP A 79 6.30 11.72 -5.04
C ASP A 79 4.89 11.95 -5.60
N SER A 80 4.76 12.73 -6.69
CA SER A 80 3.48 12.90 -7.40
C SER A 80 2.92 11.59 -7.96
N ILE A 81 3.78 10.72 -8.50
CA ILE A 81 3.37 9.38 -8.96
C ILE A 81 2.89 8.52 -7.77
N LYS A 82 3.61 8.57 -6.65
CA LYS A 82 3.25 7.84 -5.42
C LYS A 82 1.87 8.26 -4.93
N GLU A 83 1.61 9.56 -4.84
CA GLU A 83 0.30 10.09 -4.43
C GLU A 83 -0.82 9.62 -5.36
N CYS A 84 -0.59 9.63 -6.68
CA CYS A 84 -1.56 9.11 -7.65
C CYS A 84 -1.80 7.59 -7.48
N TYR A 85 -0.73 6.85 -7.23
CA TYR A 85 -0.80 5.42 -6.97
C TYR A 85 -1.56 5.10 -5.68
N GLU A 86 -1.38 5.89 -4.63
CA GLU A 86 -2.10 5.75 -3.37
C GLU A 86 -3.62 5.86 -3.57
N ALA A 87 -4.07 6.85 -4.34
CA ALA A 87 -5.49 7.00 -4.68
C ALA A 87 -6.02 5.76 -5.43
N LEU A 88 -5.24 5.19 -6.34
CA LEU A 88 -5.59 3.97 -7.06
C LEU A 88 -5.67 2.76 -6.12
N VAL A 89 -4.71 2.61 -5.18
CA VAL A 89 -4.68 1.54 -4.19
C VAL A 89 -5.91 1.60 -3.29
N ILE A 90 -6.28 2.78 -2.79
CA ILE A 90 -7.47 2.97 -1.97
C ILE A 90 -8.73 2.56 -2.75
N ALA A 91 -8.84 2.94 -4.02
CA ALA A 91 -9.96 2.53 -4.87
C ALA A 91 -10.02 1.00 -5.06
N LYS A 92 -8.88 0.33 -5.25
CA LYS A 92 -8.82 -1.14 -5.35
C LYS A 92 -9.12 -1.84 -4.04
N PHE A 93 -8.67 -1.28 -2.92
CA PHE A 93 -8.98 -1.79 -1.58
C PHE A 93 -10.48 -1.72 -1.29
N LEU A 94 -11.11 -0.57 -1.58
CA LEU A 94 -12.55 -0.41 -1.43
C LEU A 94 -13.34 -1.40 -2.30
N ALA A 95 -12.94 -1.56 -3.57
CA ALA A 95 -13.57 -2.53 -4.47
C ALA A 95 -13.42 -3.98 -3.96
N LEU A 96 -12.28 -4.32 -3.35
CA LEU A 96 -12.05 -5.63 -2.73
C LEU A 96 -12.98 -5.86 -1.54
N MET A 97 -13.15 -4.86 -0.67
CA MET A 97 -14.10 -4.93 0.45
C MET A 97 -15.54 -5.14 -0.03
N TYR A 98 -15.96 -4.43 -1.08
CA TYR A 98 -17.29 -4.64 -1.66
C TYR A 98 -17.48 -6.04 -2.24
N SER A 99 -16.45 -6.60 -2.88
CA SER A 99 -16.47 -7.99 -3.36
C SER A 99 -16.68 -8.97 -2.20
N TYR A 100 -15.94 -8.81 -1.11
CA TYR A 100 -16.04 -9.70 0.06
C TYR A 100 -17.35 -9.55 0.84
N LEU A 101 -17.94 -8.37 0.84
CA LEU A 101 -19.25 -8.12 1.46
C LEU A 101 -20.44 -8.47 0.54
N ASN A 102 -20.18 -8.98 -0.67
CA ASN A 102 -21.19 -9.20 -1.71
C ASN A 102 -22.06 -7.96 -2.01
N ILE A 103 -21.51 -6.76 -1.80
CA ILE A 103 -22.20 -5.50 -2.09
C ILE A 103 -22.01 -5.21 -3.59
N SER A 104 -23.04 -5.49 -4.37
CA SER A 104 -23.06 -5.17 -5.80
C SER A 104 -23.45 -3.70 -5.99
N ILE A 105 -22.47 -2.84 -6.26
CA ILE A 105 -22.72 -1.46 -6.75
C ILE A 105 -23.58 -1.50 -8.03
N SER A 106 -23.40 -2.52 -8.87
CA SER A 106 -24.13 -2.68 -10.13
C SER A 106 -25.64 -2.80 -9.98
N ASN A 107 -26.14 -3.28 -8.84
CA ASN A 107 -27.58 -3.50 -8.66
C ASN A 107 -28.22 -2.56 -7.62
N ASN A 108 -27.46 -1.66 -6.95
CA ASN A 108 -27.94 -0.94 -5.76
C ASN A 108 -28.56 -1.88 -4.69
N ILE A 109 -28.13 -3.15 -4.67
CA ILE A 109 -28.66 -4.13 -3.72
C ILE A 109 -27.76 -4.10 -2.50
N VAL A 110 -28.25 -3.46 -1.44
CA VAL A 110 -27.73 -3.66 -0.09
C VAL A 110 -28.10 -5.09 0.32
N PRO A 111 -27.15 -5.90 0.83
CA PRO A 111 -27.45 -7.24 1.33
C PRO A 111 -28.61 -7.20 2.33
N ASP A 112 -29.57 -8.12 2.22
CA ASP A 112 -30.75 -8.13 3.10
C ASP A 112 -30.38 -8.29 4.59
N GLU A 113 -29.19 -8.80 4.90
CA GLU A 113 -28.61 -8.84 6.26
C GLU A 113 -28.29 -7.46 6.88
N ILE A 114 -28.08 -6.44 6.04
CA ILE A 114 -27.76 -5.06 6.48
C ILE A 114 -29.04 -4.20 6.45
N LYS A 115 -30.01 -4.57 5.63
CA LYS A 115 -31.27 -3.84 5.47
C LYS A 115 -32.13 -3.96 6.74
N GLY A 116 -32.21 -2.85 7.50
CA GLY A 116 -33.05 -2.76 8.70
C GLY A 116 -32.33 -3.04 10.03
N ARG A 117 -31.01 -3.29 10.02
CA ARG A 117 -30.25 -3.28 11.28
C ARG A 117 -30.03 -1.85 11.76
N VAL A 118 -30.40 -1.59 13.01
CA VAL A 118 -30.09 -0.33 13.68
C VAL A 118 -28.57 -0.24 13.80
N ILE A 119 -27.97 0.74 13.13
CA ILE A 119 -26.53 0.96 13.20
C ILE A 119 -26.25 1.61 14.56
N HIS A 120 -25.73 0.81 15.50
CA HIS A 120 -25.21 1.35 16.75
C HIS A 120 -23.87 2.03 16.45
N HIS A 121 -23.91 3.35 16.25
CA HIS A 121 -22.70 4.15 16.19
C HIS A 121 -22.02 4.13 17.57
N SER A 122 -20.71 3.92 17.60
CA SER A 122 -19.94 4.10 18.83
C SER A 122 -19.69 5.60 19.07
N PHE A 123 -19.60 5.98 20.33
CA PHE A 123 -19.16 7.34 20.71
C PHE A 123 -17.81 7.65 20.05
N PRO A 124 -17.59 8.84 19.43
CA PRO A 124 -18.39 10.07 19.50
C PRO A 124 -19.41 10.28 18.37
N MET A 125 -19.57 9.34 17.44
CA MET A 125 -20.46 9.52 16.27
C MET A 125 -21.95 9.61 16.63
N THR A 126 -22.35 9.22 17.85
CA THR A 126 -23.72 9.38 18.38
C THR A 126 -24.05 10.83 18.79
N LEU A 127 -23.08 11.73 18.89
CA LEU A 127 -23.33 13.13 19.26
C LEU A 127 -23.91 13.97 18.11
N PHE A 128 -23.81 13.48 16.87
CA PHE A 128 -24.20 14.21 15.66
C PHE A 128 -25.41 13.60 14.93
N GLN A 129 -26.10 12.66 15.57
CA GLN A 129 -27.34 12.05 15.08
C GLN A 129 -28.54 12.68 15.78
#